data_AF-A0A9C9KYB2-F1
#
_entry.id   AF-A0A9C9KYB2-F1
#
_cell.length_a   1.000
_cell.length_b   1.000
_cell.length_c   1.000
_cell.angle_alpha   90.00
_cell.angle_beta   90.00
_cell.angle_gamma   90.00
#
_symmetry.space_group_name_H-M   'P 1'
#
loop_
_entity.id
_entity.type
_entity.pdbx_description
1 polymer ?
#
loop_
_entity_poly.entity_id
_entity_poly.type
_entity_poly.pdbx_seq_one_letter_code
_entity_poly.pdbx_strand_id
1 'polypeptide(L)'
;MIPAYGGQLLRIDEHMQRLQNSLDAICMKNSLEAKQWKDIIHRLLLDNSGSGGIEDKSVYLQVTRGVAAKRDHGFPQQVNQTVFIMVNELAPVNKERLRAGVAAITLDDIRWKACNIKSISLLGNILLRQQAYDSEAAEAILINEGLVTEGAASNVFAVIEGVLVTAPIGPRLLPGITRDLIIELARENGIACEERDFTEQALLGASEIWFSSSTKEILPVVELNGRPVANGQSGPIWEKMIDIYQANKEALRNGSAK
;
A
#
# COMPACT_ATOMS: atom_id res chain seq x y z
N MET A 1 7.94 0.84 -2.29
CA MET A 1 8.22 -0.19 -1.27
C MET A 1 7.79 -1.53 -1.80
N ILE A 2 8.70 -2.50 -1.76
CA ILE A 2 8.49 -3.92 -2.06
C ILE A 2 8.98 -4.68 -0.83
N PRO A 3 8.13 -5.39 -0.09
CA PRO A 3 8.57 -6.10 1.10
C PRO A 3 9.27 -7.40 0.70
N ALA A 4 10.34 -7.73 1.43
CA ALA A 4 11.08 -8.98 1.34
C ALA A 4 11.07 -9.65 2.71
N TYR A 5 10.59 -10.89 2.76
CA TYR A 5 10.49 -11.68 3.99
C TYR A 5 11.43 -12.88 3.87
N GLY A 6 12.44 -12.95 4.74
CA GLY A 6 13.47 -14.00 4.63
C GLY A 6 14.23 -13.97 3.29
N GLY A 7 14.36 -12.79 2.68
CA GLY A 7 14.96 -12.61 1.35
C GLY A 7 14.04 -12.86 0.17
N GLN A 8 12.81 -13.34 0.40
CA GLN A 8 11.82 -13.57 -0.66
C GLN A 8 10.95 -12.34 -0.86
N LEU A 9 10.95 -11.78 -2.07
CA LEU A 9 10.16 -10.60 -2.41
C LEU A 9 8.69 -10.98 -2.56
N LEU A 10 7.81 -10.36 -1.76
CA LEU A 10 6.37 -10.56 -1.89
C LEU A 10 5.86 -9.87 -3.16
N ARG A 11 5.26 -10.64 -4.08
CA ARG A 11 4.58 -10.13 -5.28
C ARG A 11 5.43 -9.22 -6.16
N ILE A 12 6.70 -9.63 -6.36
CA ILE A 12 7.65 -8.84 -7.14
C ILE A 12 7.16 -8.60 -8.58
N ASP A 13 6.51 -9.57 -9.20
CA ASP A 13 6.00 -9.44 -10.57
C ASP A 13 4.92 -8.36 -10.66
N GLU A 14 3.98 -8.32 -9.71
CA GLU A 14 2.93 -7.31 -9.63
C GLU A 14 3.51 -5.92 -9.32
N HIS A 15 4.55 -5.86 -8.47
CA HIS A 15 5.27 -4.62 -8.22
C HIS A 15 5.97 -4.10 -9.49
N MET A 16 6.58 -4.98 -10.30
CA MET A 16 7.23 -4.60 -11.57
C MET A 16 6.20 -4.23 -12.64
N GLN A 17 5.07 -4.93 -12.71
CA GLN A 17 3.99 -4.58 -13.62
C GLN A 17 3.41 -3.20 -13.27
N ARG A 18 3.23 -2.89 -11.99
CA ARG A 18 2.75 -1.56 -11.56
C ARG A 18 3.76 -0.45 -11.83
N LEU A 19 5.06 -0.74 -11.72
CA LEU A 19 6.11 0.19 -12.14
C LEU A 19 5.98 0.48 -13.65
N GLN A 20 5.87 -0.56 -14.47
CA GLN A 20 5.68 -0.43 -15.91
C GLN A 20 4.44 0.41 -16.25
N ASN A 21 3.28 0.09 -15.65
CA ASN A 21 2.05 0.85 -15.84
C ASN A 21 2.20 2.33 -15.45
N SER A 22 2.93 2.63 -14.37
CA SER A 22 3.16 4.01 -13.91
C SER A 22 4.10 4.78 -14.86
N LEU A 23 5.13 4.11 -15.39
CA LEU A 23 6.05 4.68 -16.38
C LEU A 23 5.35 4.96 -17.72
N ASP A 24 4.54 4.02 -18.19
CA ASP A 24 3.77 4.16 -19.44
C ASP A 24 2.74 5.29 -19.33
N ALA A 25 2.04 5.42 -18.20
CA ALA A 25 1.05 6.46 -17.97
C ALA A 25 1.61 7.89 -18.01
N ILE A 26 2.92 8.05 -17.80
CA ILE A 26 3.62 9.33 -17.94
C ILE A 26 4.49 9.41 -19.20
N CYS A 27 4.30 8.52 -20.16
CA CYS A 27 5.07 8.45 -21.41
C CYS A 27 6.59 8.38 -21.15
N MET A 28 7.00 7.47 -20.26
CA MET A 28 8.40 7.23 -19.95
C MET A 28 8.72 5.77 -20.26
N LYS A 29 9.60 5.52 -21.25
CA LYS A 29 10.05 4.16 -21.56
C LYS A 29 10.81 3.58 -20.37
N ASN A 30 10.57 2.32 -20.03
CA ASN A 30 11.36 1.61 -19.03
C ASN A 30 12.73 1.23 -19.62
N SER A 31 13.83 1.64 -18.97
CA SER A 31 15.19 1.32 -19.43
C SER A 31 15.62 -0.13 -19.14
N LEU A 32 14.90 -0.82 -18.26
CA LEU A 32 15.24 -2.18 -17.82
C LEU A 32 14.04 -3.11 -17.93
N GLU A 33 14.30 -4.35 -18.32
CA GLU A 33 13.31 -5.43 -18.32
C GLU A 33 13.01 -5.90 -16.88
N ALA A 34 11.86 -6.53 -16.68
CA ALA A 34 11.43 -7.02 -15.37
C ALA A 34 12.48 -7.95 -14.72
N LYS A 35 13.14 -8.81 -15.50
CA LYS A 35 14.21 -9.68 -15.02
C LYS A 35 15.41 -8.89 -14.49
N GLN A 36 15.84 -7.85 -15.19
CA GLN A 36 16.97 -7.02 -14.78
C GLN A 36 16.66 -6.28 -13.48
N TRP A 37 15.42 -5.82 -13.30
CA TRP A 37 14.98 -5.25 -12.03
C TRP A 37 15.08 -6.26 -10.88
N LYS A 38 14.57 -7.48 -11.08
CA LYS A 38 14.68 -8.56 -10.08
C LYS A 38 16.13 -8.85 -9.72
N ASP A 39 17.01 -9.00 -10.71
CA ASP A 39 18.43 -9.30 -10.49
C ASP A 39 19.11 -8.20 -9.65
N ILE A 40 18.84 -6.93 -9.96
CA ILE A 40 19.37 -5.78 -9.18
C ILE A 40 18.84 -5.79 -7.75
N ILE A 41 17.54 -6.00 -7.57
CA ILE A 41 16.91 -5.99 -6.24
C ILE A 41 17.42 -7.15 -5.39
N HIS A 42 17.51 -8.36 -5.96
CA HIS A 42 18.06 -9.54 -5.29
C HIS A 42 19.52 -9.29 -4.87
N ARG A 43 20.34 -8.74 -5.77
CA ARG A 43 21.73 -8.40 -5.44
C ARG A 43 21.80 -7.41 -4.28
N LEU A 44 20.98 -6.36 -4.30
CA LEU A 44 20.95 -5.34 -3.26
C LEU A 44 20.50 -5.91 -1.90
N LEU A 45 19.53 -6.83 -1.88
CA LEU A 45 19.14 -7.54 -0.66
C LEU A 45 20.28 -8.38 -0.09
N LEU A 46 21.02 -9.10 -0.95
CA LEU A 46 22.18 -9.89 -0.52
C LEU A 46 23.30 -9.00 0.03
N ASP A 47 23.61 -7.89 -0.64
CA ASP A 47 24.65 -6.94 -0.21
C ASP A 47 24.29 -6.24 1.11
N ASN A 48 23.01 -6.22 1.48
CA ASN A 48 22.49 -5.65 2.73
C ASN A 48 22.01 -6.75 3.71
N SER A 49 22.43 -8.00 3.51
CA SER A 49 22.15 -9.07 4.47
C SER A 49 23.12 -8.99 5.65
N GLY A 50 22.58 -9.11 6.87
CA GLY A 50 23.38 -9.12 8.09
C GLY A 50 24.05 -10.48 8.33
N SER A 51 25.01 -10.53 9.25
CA SER A 51 25.74 -11.77 9.61
C SER A 51 24.85 -12.88 10.18
N GLY A 52 23.61 -12.56 10.56
CA GLY A 52 22.62 -13.49 11.14
C GLY A 52 21.67 -14.15 10.12
N GLY A 53 21.84 -13.90 8.82
CA GLY A 53 20.95 -14.40 7.77
C GLY A 53 20.12 -13.30 7.10
N ILE A 54 19.21 -13.68 6.20
CA ILE A 54 18.39 -12.70 5.48
C ILE A 54 17.19 -12.28 6.33
N GLU A 55 17.29 -11.11 6.93
CA GLU A 55 16.23 -10.47 7.71
C GLU A 55 15.11 -9.95 6.80
N ASP A 56 14.00 -9.51 7.43
CA ASP A 56 12.94 -8.80 6.72
C ASP A 56 13.39 -7.42 6.30
N LYS A 57 13.22 -7.11 5.02
CA LYS A 57 13.62 -5.83 4.44
C LYS A 57 12.48 -5.26 3.60
N SER A 58 12.63 -3.99 3.25
CA SER A 58 11.77 -3.37 2.25
C SER A 58 12.58 -2.55 1.26
N VAL A 59 12.27 -2.74 -0.02
CA VAL A 59 12.99 -2.12 -1.12
C VAL A 59 12.21 -0.90 -1.60
N TYR A 60 12.83 0.27 -1.49
CA TYR A 60 12.40 1.48 -2.18
C TYR A 60 13.00 1.49 -3.58
N LEU A 61 12.18 1.81 -4.59
CA LEU A 61 12.58 1.93 -5.98
C LEU A 61 11.92 3.17 -6.57
N GLN A 62 12.72 4.05 -7.16
CA GLN A 62 12.29 5.25 -7.85
C GLN A 62 13.01 5.37 -9.19
N VAL A 63 12.25 5.73 -10.22
CA VAL A 63 12.77 6.10 -11.54
C VAL A 63 12.27 7.49 -11.87
N THR A 64 13.18 8.37 -12.28
CA THR A 64 12.83 9.72 -12.79
C THR A 64 13.20 9.84 -14.26
N ARG A 65 12.62 10.83 -14.95
CA ARG A 65 12.93 11.11 -16.36
C ARG A 65 14.42 11.44 -16.59
N GLY A 66 15.13 11.83 -15.54
CA GLY A 66 16.53 12.19 -15.60
C GLY A 66 16.76 13.70 -15.61
N VAL A 67 18.02 14.06 -15.82
CA VAL A 67 18.48 15.45 -15.84
C VAL A 67 18.41 15.99 -17.27
N ALA A 68 17.86 17.20 -17.43
CA ALA A 68 17.84 17.92 -18.69
C ALA A 68 18.72 19.19 -18.62
N ALA A 69 19.18 19.67 -19.78
CA ALA A 69 20.04 20.85 -19.87
C ALA A 69 19.35 22.16 -19.43
N LYS A 70 18.02 22.21 -19.50
CA LYS A 70 17.21 23.37 -19.09
C LYS A 70 16.01 22.90 -18.27
N ARG A 71 15.63 23.68 -17.27
CA ARG A 71 14.34 23.54 -16.58
C ARG A 71 13.21 23.95 -17.51
N ASP A 72 12.46 22.96 -17.97
CA ASP A 72 11.30 23.12 -18.85
C ASP A 72 10.23 22.08 -18.47
N HIS A 73 8.96 22.36 -18.77
CA HIS A 73 7.87 21.41 -18.53
C HIS A 73 7.69 20.44 -19.71
N GLY A 74 8.16 20.80 -20.91
CA GLY A 74 8.18 19.90 -22.06
C GLY A 74 9.14 18.73 -21.84
N PHE A 75 8.82 17.57 -22.42
CA PHE A 75 9.69 16.39 -22.31
C PHE A 75 10.98 16.61 -23.13
N PRO A 76 12.15 16.38 -22.54
CA PRO A 76 13.42 16.45 -23.27
C PRO A 76 13.53 15.28 -24.25
N GLN A 77 14.14 15.51 -25.41
CA GLN A 77 14.27 14.49 -26.47
C GLN A 77 15.23 13.36 -26.11
N GLN A 78 16.31 13.66 -25.39
CA GLN A 78 17.34 12.70 -25.01
C GLN A 78 17.71 12.91 -23.55
N VAL A 79 17.36 11.94 -22.70
CA VAL A 79 17.70 11.91 -21.28
C VAL A 79 17.94 10.48 -20.82
N ASN A 80 18.92 10.32 -19.95
CA ASN A 80 19.13 9.08 -19.22
C ASN A 80 18.30 9.12 -17.95
N GLN A 81 17.47 8.09 -17.74
CA GLN A 81 16.68 7.97 -16.52
C GLN A 81 17.59 7.87 -15.30
N THR A 82 17.19 8.52 -14.20
CA THR A 82 17.84 8.32 -12.91
C THR A 82 17.08 7.26 -12.13
N VAL A 83 17.78 6.21 -11.73
CA VAL A 83 17.26 5.12 -10.91
C VAL A 83 17.86 5.25 -9.51
N PHE A 84 17.00 5.23 -8.49
CA PHE A 84 17.40 5.16 -7.10
C PHE A 84 16.73 3.96 -6.43
N ILE A 85 17.53 3.13 -5.76
CA ILE A 85 17.08 1.95 -5.04
C ILE A 85 17.71 1.95 -3.66
N MET A 86 16.92 1.65 -2.65
CA MET A 86 17.37 1.58 -1.26
C MET A 86 16.71 0.40 -0.56
N VAL A 87 17.49 -0.31 0.26
CA VAL A 87 17.00 -1.34 1.18
C VAL A 87 16.84 -0.72 2.54
N ASN A 88 15.69 -0.93 3.15
CA ASN A 88 15.39 -0.50 4.51
C ASN A 88 15.08 -1.71 5.38
N GLU A 89 15.32 -1.58 6.68
CA GLU A 89 14.77 -2.51 7.67
C GLU A 89 13.25 -2.54 7.57
N LEU A 90 12.67 -3.73 7.67
CA LEU A 90 11.23 -3.89 7.84
C LEU A 90 10.97 -4.42 9.24
N ALA A 91 10.35 -3.59 10.07
CA ALA A 91 10.02 -3.97 11.43
C ALA A 91 9.06 -5.18 11.41
N PRO A 92 9.30 -6.20 12.26
CA PRO A 92 8.40 -7.35 12.33
C PRO A 92 7.02 -6.89 12.79
N VAL A 93 6.00 -7.39 12.10
CA VAL A 93 4.62 -7.15 12.47
C VAL A 93 4.24 -8.08 13.63
N ASN A 94 3.90 -7.47 14.77
CA ASN A 94 3.39 -8.17 15.93
C ASN A 94 1.86 -8.08 15.92
N LYS A 95 1.17 -9.22 15.79
CA LYS A 95 -0.29 -9.31 15.76
C LYS A 95 -0.95 -8.66 16.99
N GLU A 96 -0.42 -8.89 18.19
CA GLU A 96 -0.94 -8.28 19.43
C GLU A 96 -0.81 -6.76 19.42
N ARG A 97 0.28 -6.25 18.86
CA ARG A 97 0.46 -4.79 18.70
C ARG A 97 -0.51 -4.23 17.67
N LEU A 98 -0.76 -4.92 16.56
CA LEU A 98 -1.75 -4.50 15.57
C LEU A 98 -3.18 -4.52 16.13
N ARG A 99 -3.50 -5.52 16.96
CA ARG A 99 -4.81 -5.70 17.58
C ARG A 99 -5.25 -4.50 18.42
N ALA A 100 -4.30 -3.77 19.01
CA ALA A 100 -4.57 -2.51 19.71
C ALA A 100 -5.20 -1.44 18.78
N GLY A 101 -4.99 -1.56 17.47
CA GLY A 101 -5.54 -0.67 16.46
C GLY A 101 -4.95 0.73 16.48
N VAL A 102 -5.49 1.57 15.59
CA VAL A 102 -5.12 2.98 15.48
C VAL A 102 -6.34 3.87 15.33
N ALA A 103 -6.15 5.16 15.62
CA ALA A 103 -7.08 6.21 15.24
C ALA A 103 -6.85 6.64 13.78
N ALA A 104 -7.94 7.03 13.11
CA ALA A 104 -7.96 7.65 11.79
C ALA A 104 -8.87 8.88 11.79
N ILE A 105 -8.66 9.78 10.83
CA ILE A 105 -9.57 10.88 10.53
C ILE A 105 -10.03 10.83 9.08
N THR A 106 -11.20 11.39 8.76
CA THR A 106 -11.60 11.66 7.38
C THR A 106 -11.13 13.04 6.94
N LEU A 107 -10.69 13.15 5.68
CA LEU A 107 -10.28 14.42 5.06
C LEU A 107 -10.73 14.45 3.59
N ASP A 108 -11.01 15.65 3.07
CA ASP A 108 -11.26 15.84 1.64
C ASP A 108 -10.02 15.49 0.80
N ASP A 109 -10.22 14.76 -0.30
CA ASP A 109 -9.15 14.37 -1.21
C ASP A 109 -8.71 15.55 -2.09
N ILE A 110 -7.71 16.29 -1.62
CA ILE A 110 -7.11 17.43 -2.35
C ILE A 110 -6.09 17.00 -3.42
N ARG A 111 -5.92 15.69 -3.66
CA ARG A 111 -4.90 15.19 -4.60
C ARG A 111 -5.38 15.34 -6.04
N TRP A 112 -4.46 15.11 -6.97
CA TRP A 112 -4.75 15.10 -8.40
C TRP A 112 -5.65 13.92 -8.83
N LYS A 113 -6.17 13.96 -10.05
CA LYS A 113 -7.10 12.94 -10.59
C LYS A 113 -6.42 11.74 -11.27
N ALA A 114 -5.17 11.45 -10.92
CA ALA A 114 -4.36 10.37 -11.51
C ALA A 114 -3.65 9.55 -10.42
N CYS A 115 -4.35 9.28 -9.31
CA CYS A 115 -3.83 8.56 -8.15
C CYS A 115 -3.47 7.09 -8.44
N ASN A 116 -3.96 6.53 -9.54
CA ASN A 116 -3.55 5.22 -10.04
C ASN A 116 -2.08 5.17 -10.50
N ILE A 117 -1.46 6.33 -10.77
CA ILE A 117 -0.04 6.45 -11.12
C ILE A 117 0.77 6.58 -9.83
N LYS A 118 1.67 5.61 -9.56
CA LYS A 118 2.55 5.67 -8.39
C LYS A 118 3.72 6.64 -8.59
N SER A 119 3.43 7.93 -8.61
CA SER A 119 4.42 9.01 -8.82
C SER A 119 5.08 9.47 -7.51
N ILE A 120 6.11 10.32 -7.66
CA ILE A 120 6.78 11.01 -6.56
C ILE A 120 6.24 12.42 -6.29
N SER A 121 5.14 12.82 -6.96
CA SER A 121 4.45 14.10 -6.74
C SER A 121 3.52 14.01 -5.53
N LEU A 122 4.09 13.85 -4.34
CA LEU A 122 3.37 13.41 -3.12
C LEU A 122 2.96 14.55 -2.17
N LEU A 123 3.01 15.82 -2.59
CA LEU A 123 2.71 16.96 -1.69
C LEU A 123 1.32 16.84 -1.05
N GLY A 124 0.28 16.50 -1.84
CA GLY A 124 -1.07 16.30 -1.30
C GLY A 124 -1.13 15.19 -0.26
N ASN A 125 -0.51 14.03 -0.54
CA ASN A 125 -0.42 12.92 0.40
C ASN A 125 0.29 13.34 1.70
N ILE A 126 1.38 14.11 1.61
CA ILE A 126 2.16 14.58 2.76
C ILE A 126 1.32 15.52 3.63
N LEU A 127 0.62 16.48 3.04
CA LEU A 127 -0.22 17.44 3.79
C LEU A 127 -1.39 16.75 4.50
N LEU A 128 -2.02 15.77 3.86
CA LEU A 128 -3.12 14.99 4.45
C LEU A 128 -2.61 14.08 5.58
N ARG A 129 -1.44 13.45 5.37
CA ARG A 129 -0.80 12.62 6.40
C ARG A 129 -0.38 13.43 7.62
N GLN A 130 0.11 14.66 7.39
CA GLN A 130 0.50 15.58 8.46
C GLN A 130 -0.72 16.02 9.28
N GLN A 131 -1.85 16.35 8.64
CA GLN A 131 -3.08 16.68 9.35
C GLN A 131 -3.58 15.52 10.23
N ALA A 132 -3.50 14.28 9.75
CA ALA A 132 -3.78 13.11 10.58
C ALA A 132 -2.83 13.02 11.78
N TYR A 133 -1.53 13.21 11.55
CA TYR A 133 -0.53 13.20 12.63
C TYR A 133 -0.80 14.28 13.69
N ASP A 134 -1.10 15.51 13.26
CA ASP A 134 -1.42 16.63 14.15
C ASP A 134 -2.73 16.41 14.93
N SER A 135 -3.59 15.50 14.46
CA SER A 135 -4.82 15.06 15.11
C SER A 135 -4.66 13.75 15.88
N GLU A 136 -3.42 13.34 16.18
CA GLU A 136 -3.07 12.09 16.88
C GLU A 136 -3.54 10.81 16.18
N ALA A 137 -3.87 10.90 14.88
CA ALA A 137 -4.29 9.79 14.05
C ALA A 137 -3.11 9.19 13.26
N ALA A 138 -3.15 7.86 13.09
CA ALA A 138 -2.11 7.14 12.36
C ALA A 138 -2.23 7.30 10.84
N GLU A 139 -3.37 7.74 10.32
CA GLU A 139 -3.60 7.94 8.90
C GLU A 139 -4.90 8.75 8.64
N ALA A 140 -5.00 9.36 7.45
CA ALA A 140 -6.23 9.97 6.98
C ALA A 140 -6.94 9.06 5.97
N ILE A 141 -8.25 8.87 6.10
CA ILE A 141 -9.14 8.29 5.09
C ILE A 141 -9.65 9.41 4.19
N LEU A 142 -9.46 9.28 2.88
CA LEU A 142 -9.73 10.35 1.94
C LEU A 142 -11.13 10.22 1.32
N ILE A 143 -11.84 11.33 1.29
CA ILE A 143 -13.20 11.45 0.78
C ILE A 143 -13.18 12.29 -0.50
N ASN A 144 -13.70 11.73 -1.60
CA ASN A 144 -13.87 12.44 -2.86
C ASN A 144 -15.34 12.38 -3.27
N GLU A 145 -16.00 13.55 -3.34
CA GLU A 145 -17.41 13.65 -3.74
C GLU A 145 -18.33 12.78 -2.86
N GLY A 146 -18.04 12.70 -1.56
CA GLY A 146 -18.79 11.90 -0.57
C GLY A 146 -18.47 10.41 -0.56
N LEU A 147 -17.59 9.94 -1.45
CA LEU A 147 -17.16 8.54 -1.55
C LEU A 147 -15.76 8.35 -0.94
N VAL A 148 -15.57 7.23 -0.27
CA VAL A 148 -14.26 6.81 0.24
C VAL A 148 -13.37 6.36 -0.92
N THR A 149 -12.14 6.87 -0.98
CA THR A 149 -11.14 6.44 -1.99
C THR A 149 -10.09 5.52 -1.38
N GLU A 150 -9.13 6.09 -0.65
CA GLU A 150 -8.02 5.39 -0.02
C GLU A 150 -7.48 6.24 1.15
N GLY A 151 -6.40 5.79 1.80
CA GLY A 151 -5.70 6.60 2.79
C GLY A 151 -4.62 7.49 2.16
N ALA A 152 -4.00 8.38 2.92
CA ALA A 152 -2.94 9.22 2.37
C ALA A 152 -1.73 8.41 1.85
N ALA A 153 -1.46 7.24 2.41
CA ALA A 153 -0.39 6.32 1.99
C ALA A 153 -0.76 4.83 2.03
N SER A 154 -2.06 4.49 2.01
CA SER A 154 -2.59 3.13 2.19
C SER A 154 -3.89 2.96 1.40
N ASN A 155 -4.35 1.72 1.17
CA ASN A 155 -5.74 1.48 0.74
C ASN A 155 -6.65 1.30 1.95
N VAL A 156 -7.96 1.49 1.77
CA VAL A 156 -8.98 1.39 2.82
C VAL A 156 -9.89 0.20 2.53
N PHE A 157 -10.17 -0.55 3.59
CA PHE A 157 -11.19 -1.59 3.65
C PHE A 157 -12.17 -1.25 4.77
N ALA A 158 -13.42 -1.66 4.62
CA ALA A 158 -14.45 -1.55 5.65
C ALA A 158 -15.33 -2.78 5.65
N VAL A 159 -15.79 -3.23 6.82
CA VAL A 159 -16.81 -4.28 6.92
C VAL A 159 -18.17 -3.61 7.03
N ILE A 160 -18.99 -3.73 5.98
CA ILE A 160 -20.31 -3.13 5.87
C ILE A 160 -21.31 -4.28 5.70
N GLU A 161 -22.28 -4.38 6.61
CA GLU A 161 -23.29 -5.46 6.60
C GLU A 161 -22.67 -6.87 6.57
N GLY A 162 -21.51 -7.04 7.22
CA GLY A 162 -20.78 -8.30 7.28
C GLY A 162 -19.95 -8.64 6.04
N VAL A 163 -19.91 -7.75 5.03
CA VAL A 163 -19.12 -7.91 3.80
C VAL A 163 -17.88 -7.03 3.87
N LEU A 164 -16.72 -7.59 3.50
CA LEU A 164 -15.50 -6.82 3.33
C LEU A 164 -15.59 -5.98 2.05
N VAL A 165 -15.57 -4.65 2.18
CA VAL A 165 -15.72 -3.71 1.07
C VAL A 165 -14.45 -2.88 0.91
N THR A 166 -14.03 -2.67 -0.33
CA THR A 166 -13.01 -1.68 -0.69
C THR A 166 -13.40 -0.98 -1.99
N ALA A 167 -12.94 0.25 -2.19
CA ALA A 167 -13.26 1.02 -3.38
C ALA A 167 -12.68 0.34 -4.64
N PRO A 168 -13.38 0.38 -5.79
CA PRO A 168 -12.91 -0.25 -7.02
C PRO A 168 -11.68 0.47 -7.57
N ILE A 169 -10.79 -0.26 -8.23
CA ILE A 169 -9.63 0.34 -8.89
C ILE A 169 -10.12 1.33 -9.96
N GLY A 170 -9.55 2.53 -9.93
CA GLY A 170 -9.85 3.60 -10.85
C GLY A 170 -8.85 4.75 -10.69
N PRO A 171 -9.04 5.88 -11.40
CA PRO A 171 -8.11 7.01 -11.36
C PRO A 171 -7.99 7.69 -9.99
N ARG A 172 -8.92 7.42 -9.07
CA ARG A 172 -9.01 8.06 -7.75
C ARG A 172 -8.22 7.35 -6.65
N LEU A 173 -7.70 6.14 -6.90
CA LEU A 173 -6.92 5.39 -5.91
C LEU A 173 -5.76 4.63 -6.54
N LEU A 174 -4.76 4.31 -5.73
CA LEU A 174 -3.62 3.51 -6.16
C LEU A 174 -3.98 2.00 -6.13
N PRO A 175 -3.76 1.24 -7.22
CA PRO A 175 -3.92 -0.22 -7.21
C PRO A 175 -2.83 -0.84 -6.32
N GLY A 176 -3.17 -1.08 -5.05
CA GLY A 176 -2.26 -1.59 -4.03
C GLY A 176 -2.01 -3.08 -4.18
N ILE A 177 -0.75 -3.50 -4.20
CA ILE A 177 -0.42 -4.93 -4.27
C ILE A 177 -0.90 -5.70 -3.02
N THR A 178 -0.77 -5.08 -1.84
CA THR A 178 -1.31 -5.65 -0.60
C THR A 178 -2.85 -5.70 -0.61
N ARG A 179 -3.52 -4.69 -1.18
CA ARG A 179 -4.98 -4.69 -1.39
C ARG A 179 -5.39 -5.88 -2.26
N ASP A 180 -4.74 -6.07 -3.39
CA ASP A 180 -5.09 -7.16 -4.32
C ASP A 180 -4.85 -8.54 -3.69
N LEU A 181 -3.76 -8.70 -2.92
CA LEU A 181 -3.50 -9.91 -2.14
C LEU A 181 -4.60 -10.16 -1.09
N ILE A 182 -5.05 -9.14 -0.36
CA ILE A 182 -6.14 -9.28 0.62
C ILE A 182 -7.44 -9.75 -0.05
N ILE A 183 -7.78 -9.20 -1.22
CA ILE A 183 -8.98 -9.59 -1.97
C ILE A 183 -8.87 -11.04 -2.45
N GLU A 184 -7.70 -11.46 -2.95
CA GLU A 184 -7.43 -12.84 -3.35
C GLU A 184 -7.58 -13.80 -2.16
N LEU A 185 -6.88 -13.51 -1.06
CA LEU A 185 -6.96 -14.31 0.17
C LEU A 185 -8.38 -14.37 0.73
N ALA A 186 -9.15 -13.28 0.64
CA ALA A 186 -10.56 -13.26 1.05
C ALA A 186 -11.39 -14.25 0.23
N ARG A 187 -11.26 -14.21 -1.10
CA ARG A 187 -11.96 -15.12 -2.03
C ARG A 187 -11.59 -16.58 -1.79
N GLU A 188 -10.30 -16.88 -1.61
CA GLU A 188 -9.80 -18.23 -1.37
C GLU A 188 -10.26 -18.82 -0.03
N ASN A 189 -10.52 -17.98 0.97
CA ASN A 189 -10.88 -18.40 2.33
C ASN A 189 -12.37 -18.16 2.68
N GLY A 190 -13.20 -17.96 1.67
CA GLY A 190 -14.66 -17.80 1.82
C GLY A 190 -15.07 -16.59 2.65
N ILE A 191 -14.28 -15.51 2.62
CA ILE A 191 -14.64 -14.22 3.21
C ILE A 191 -15.35 -13.41 2.13
N ALA A 192 -16.61 -13.04 2.37
CA ALA A 192 -17.38 -12.21 1.45
C ALA A 192 -16.66 -10.88 1.22
N CYS A 193 -16.31 -10.59 -0.03
CA CYS A 193 -15.52 -9.43 -0.40
C CYS A 193 -16.05 -8.78 -1.69
N GLU A 194 -16.24 -7.46 -1.65
CA GLU A 194 -16.76 -6.67 -2.76
C GLU A 194 -15.86 -5.47 -3.06
N GLU A 195 -15.65 -5.23 -4.36
CA GLU A 195 -15.04 -4.02 -4.87
C GLU A 195 -16.16 -3.09 -5.34
N ARG A 196 -16.58 -2.15 -4.48
CA ARG A 196 -17.67 -1.21 -4.77
C ARG A 196 -17.44 0.14 -4.11
N ASP A 197 -17.99 1.20 -4.70
CA ASP A 197 -18.00 2.51 -4.07
C ASP A 197 -18.85 2.45 -2.78
N PHE A 198 -18.42 3.20 -1.76
CA PHE A 198 -19.15 3.37 -0.51
C PHE A 198 -18.94 4.78 0.04
N THR A 199 -19.98 5.31 0.69
CA THR A 199 -20.01 6.69 1.17
C THR A 199 -19.27 6.83 2.49
N GLU A 200 -18.91 8.07 2.84
CA GLU A 200 -18.44 8.40 4.19
C GLU A 200 -19.46 7.97 5.26
N GLN A 201 -20.76 8.14 5.00
CA GLN A 201 -21.81 7.70 5.91
C GLN A 201 -21.79 6.17 6.13
N ALA A 202 -21.54 5.39 5.08
CA ALA A 202 -21.42 3.93 5.20
C ALA A 202 -20.15 3.53 5.97
N LEU A 203 -19.05 4.27 5.77
CA LEU A 203 -17.81 4.10 6.54
C LEU A 203 -18.04 4.36 8.04
N LEU A 204 -18.74 5.43 8.40
CA LEU A 204 -19.08 5.75 9.79
C LEU A 204 -19.94 4.67 10.47
N GLY A 205 -20.71 3.90 9.69
CA GLY A 205 -21.51 2.78 10.17
C GLY A 205 -20.84 1.41 10.05
N ALA A 206 -19.59 1.33 9.58
CA ALA A 206 -18.88 0.07 9.39
C ALA A 206 -18.59 -0.62 10.74
N SER A 207 -18.66 -1.95 10.75
CA SER A 207 -18.32 -2.72 11.95
C SER A 207 -16.80 -2.89 12.14
N GLU A 208 -16.03 -2.76 11.06
CA GLU A 208 -14.57 -2.76 11.07
C GLU A 208 -14.04 -1.83 9.96
N ILE A 209 -12.89 -1.21 10.17
CA ILE A 209 -12.20 -0.40 9.15
C ILE A 209 -10.72 -0.76 9.19
N TRP A 210 -10.08 -0.96 8.03
CA TRP A 210 -8.68 -1.34 7.95
C TRP A 210 -7.92 -0.51 6.92
N PHE A 211 -6.64 -0.29 7.19
CA PHE A 211 -5.68 0.14 6.18
C PHE A 211 -4.86 -1.05 5.68
N SER A 212 -4.48 -1.01 4.40
CA SER A 212 -3.46 -1.91 3.88
C SER A 212 -2.33 -1.18 3.16
N SER A 213 -1.09 -1.68 3.35
CA SER A 213 0.09 -1.19 2.65
C SER A 213 1.23 -2.21 2.74
N SER A 214 2.20 -2.11 1.82
CA SER A 214 3.35 -3.02 1.77
C SER A 214 4.17 -3.10 3.06
N THR A 215 4.17 -2.06 3.90
CA THR A 215 5.00 -2.00 5.11
C THR A 215 4.19 -2.11 6.41
N LYS A 216 2.87 -1.92 6.37
CA LYS A 216 1.99 -2.03 7.55
C LYS A 216 1.06 -3.25 7.50
N GLU A 217 1.11 -4.03 6.42
CA GLU A 217 0.27 -5.20 6.18
C GLU A 217 -1.22 -4.86 6.26
N ILE A 218 -1.90 -5.24 7.35
CA ILE A 218 -3.34 -5.01 7.58
C ILE A 218 -3.51 -4.38 8.96
N LEU A 219 -3.76 -3.07 9.01
CA LEU A 219 -3.81 -2.28 10.24
C LEU A 219 -5.28 -1.93 10.58
N PRO A 220 -5.83 -2.39 11.70
CA PRO A 220 -7.21 -2.09 12.06
C PRO A 220 -7.33 -0.66 12.61
N VAL A 221 -8.41 0.01 12.23
CA VAL A 221 -8.82 1.33 12.73
C VAL A 221 -9.90 1.09 13.77
N VAL A 222 -9.62 1.48 15.01
CA VAL A 222 -10.52 1.31 16.16
C VAL A 222 -11.19 2.60 16.58
N GLU A 223 -10.69 3.74 16.08
CA GLU A 223 -11.29 5.05 16.28
C GLU A 223 -11.28 5.83 14.96
N LEU A 224 -12.41 6.42 14.59
CA LEU A 224 -12.58 7.27 13.43
C LEU A 224 -13.18 8.61 13.86
N ASN A 225 -12.50 9.72 13.57
CA ASN A 225 -12.96 11.07 13.91
C ASN A 225 -13.30 11.24 15.41
N GLY A 226 -12.47 10.70 16.29
CA GLY A 226 -12.67 10.76 17.75
C GLY A 226 -13.80 9.87 18.27
N ARG A 227 -14.34 8.95 17.46
CA ARG A 227 -15.41 8.02 17.83
C ARG A 227 -14.95 6.58 17.64
N PRO A 228 -15.31 5.65 18.55
CA PRO A 228 -14.98 4.25 18.38
C PRO A 228 -15.63 3.68 17.12
N VAL A 229 -14.87 2.89 16.36
CA VAL A 229 -15.41 2.04 15.30
C VAL A 229 -16.05 0.84 15.98
N ALA A 230 -17.38 0.71 15.87
CA ALA A 230 -18.19 -0.24 16.62
C ALA A 230 -17.90 -0.20 18.14
N ASN A 231 -17.21 -1.21 18.68
CA ASN A 231 -16.86 -1.32 20.10
C ASN A 231 -15.44 -0.80 20.43
N GLY A 232 -14.74 -0.18 19.47
CA GLY A 232 -13.39 0.33 19.66
C GLY A 232 -12.31 -0.75 19.72
N GLN A 233 -12.57 -1.92 19.12
CA GLN A 233 -11.64 -3.05 19.08
C GLN A 233 -11.52 -3.60 17.66
N SER A 234 -10.41 -4.27 17.34
CA SER A 234 -10.27 -4.98 16.08
C SER A 234 -11.31 -6.12 15.98
N GLY A 235 -12.02 -6.20 14.86
CA GLY A 235 -13.12 -7.15 14.70
C GLY A 235 -12.70 -8.56 14.24
N PRO A 236 -13.67 -9.50 14.20
CA PRO A 236 -13.41 -10.90 13.89
C PRO A 236 -12.99 -11.15 12.43
N ILE A 237 -13.42 -10.33 11.47
CA ILE A 237 -13.02 -10.51 10.07
C ILE A 237 -11.56 -10.07 9.92
N TRP A 238 -11.15 -8.97 10.55
CA TRP A 238 -9.75 -8.57 10.64
C TRP A 238 -8.89 -9.68 11.27
N GLU A 239 -9.31 -10.24 12.42
CA GLU A 239 -8.59 -11.33 13.09
C GLU A 239 -8.36 -12.54 12.18
N LYS A 240 -9.40 -12.97 11.47
CA LYS A 240 -9.29 -14.06 10.50
C LYS A 240 -8.33 -13.70 9.36
N MET A 241 -8.47 -12.50 8.82
CA MET A 241 -7.67 -12.06 7.67
C MET A 241 -6.19 -11.87 8.01
N ILE A 242 -5.86 -11.31 9.18
CA ILE A 242 -4.46 -11.16 9.57
C ILE A 242 -3.79 -12.52 9.75
N ASP A 243 -4.48 -13.54 10.29
CA ASP A 243 -3.95 -14.91 10.39
C ASP A 243 -3.67 -15.54 9.03
N ILE A 244 -4.61 -15.38 8.08
CA ILE A 244 -4.43 -15.85 6.69
C ILE A 244 -3.24 -15.14 6.04
N TYR A 245 -3.12 -13.82 6.22
CA TYR A 245 -2.01 -13.04 5.66
C TYR A 245 -0.66 -13.45 6.27
N GLN A 246 -0.59 -13.67 7.60
CA GLN A 246 0.63 -14.15 8.25
C GLN A 246 1.03 -15.54 7.74
N ALA A 247 0.06 -16.45 7.54
CA ALA A 247 0.32 -17.78 7.00
C ALA A 247 0.85 -17.72 5.55
N ASN A 248 0.28 -16.85 4.71
CA ASN A 248 0.79 -16.61 3.35
C ASN A 248 2.23 -16.06 3.35
N LYS A 249 2.52 -15.09 4.24
CA LYS A 249 3.87 -14.56 4.43
C LYS A 249 4.86 -15.63 4.89
N GLU A 250 4.47 -16.51 5.81
CA GLU A 250 5.33 -17.59 6.27
C GLU A 250 5.58 -18.63 5.17
N ALA A 251 4.57 -18.95 4.36
CA ALA A 251 4.74 -19.79 3.18
C ALA A 251 5.71 -19.15 2.16
N LEU A 252 5.68 -17.82 1.99
CA LEU A 252 6.60 -17.10 1.12
C LEU A 252 8.05 -17.24 1.61
N ARG A 253 8.30 -17.06 2.91
CA ARG A 253 9.65 -17.26 3.48
C ARG A 253 10.21 -18.63 3.16
N ASN A 254 9.35 -19.64 3.21
CA ASN A 254 9.70 -21.03 2.97
C ASN A 254 9.72 -21.39 1.46
N GLY A 255 9.58 -20.41 0.56
CA GLY A 255 9.59 -20.62 -0.89
C GLY A 255 8.39 -21.40 -1.43
N SER A 256 7.30 -21.46 -0.66
CA SER A 256 6.11 -22.29 -0.94
C SER A 256 4.85 -21.48 -1.27
N ALA A 257 4.88 -20.15 -1.09
CA ALA A 257 3.79 -19.28 -1.53
C ALA A 257 3.90 -18.92 -3.02
N LYS A 258 2.76 -18.58 -3.61
CA LYS A 258 2.66 -17.95 -4.93
C LYS A 258 2.90 -16.45 -4.84
#